data_AF-A0A954Z776-F1
#
_entry.id   AF-A0A954Z776-F1
#
_cell.length_a   1.000
_cell.length_b   1.000
_cell.length_c   1.000
_cell.angle_alpha   90.00
_cell.angle_beta   90.00
_cell.angle_gamma   90.00
#
_symmetry.space_group_name_H-M   'P 1'
#
loop_
_entity.id
_entity.type
_entity.pdbx_description
1 polymer ?
#
loop_
_entity_poly.entity_id
_entity_poly.type
_entity_poly.pdbx_seq_one_letter_code
_entity_poly.pdbx_strand_id
1 'polypeptide(L)'
;MTPRSHLRQLLAYGLVVASTFGASNLRAEDSASVRLSVNVDSPTHTVHPNVYGHFLEHIYHSANGGLWGELVWNRSFELSNSGAGDWTVDDGEIIQSEMATNINFVFGDPTWGDYVMTCQARKDRGAEGFMILFRAADAEHFYWLNLGGWNNSRHAIEKKIGGRGGSIGRGRDGVIESGRWYDVRIRCEGDRIQCWLDNEQIIDMRDPRDPMLKGMIGLGTWGTQARYRNVRVTSLDGSQTLFEGEPDVPQRHMKVDYWEVVGEGKAERSSDAYNNDFSVALSTEGEPAGIVQSDYQFQPQRYAGSLAMKGFLPAGVKLELLDGDETLAETTLGPPTAGWAEYAFELSSPRATNNGKVRLTLQGQGSVRLDHLQMMGADARANHGFRPDLLEAVRGLRPPIIRWPGGCFASVYLWKDAIGPQSDRRIYSAYMWEDQDINSFGTDEYMTLCDKTGAQPLLVINTGVLQAGCGAPAQFLLNSPDDYLPYALDWLEYCNGDATTPMGALRAKHGHPEPYNVVYWELDNETWAAGVDAYIAKVKEFAPAFRAKAKELGVPIKLLACGGNRFDMRWNRRLIDACGPLFDYISIHNYEDPENFDSGVARYEALIAELAEYIANSDNPNMEIYNSEWNA
;
A
#
# COMPACT_ATOMS: atom_id res chain seq x y z
N MET A 1 19.27 -43.30 -20.25
CA MET A 1 18.91 -44.62 -19.67
C MET A 1 18.93 -44.51 -18.14
N THR A 2 17.78 -44.38 -17.51
CA THR A 2 17.52 -44.84 -16.13
C THR A 2 17.40 -46.39 -16.14
N PRO A 3 17.52 -47.16 -15.02
CA PRO A 3 16.59 -47.01 -13.87
C PRO A 3 16.99 -47.58 -12.47
N ARG A 4 16.05 -47.47 -11.51
CA ARG A 4 15.86 -48.23 -10.23
C ARG A 4 16.82 -47.95 -9.06
N SER A 5 16.46 -47.73 -7.77
CA SER A 5 15.26 -47.91 -6.88
C SER A 5 15.32 -49.09 -5.90
N HIS A 6 15.22 -48.83 -4.58
CA HIS A 6 14.71 -49.73 -3.50
C HIS A 6 14.22 -48.84 -2.33
N LEU A 7 12.95 -48.86 -1.86
CA LEU A 7 12.24 -49.82 -0.96
C LEU A 7 12.90 -49.99 0.42
N ARG A 8 12.32 -49.47 1.52
CA ARG A 8 11.14 -49.93 2.33
C ARG A 8 11.45 -51.08 3.32
N GLN A 9 11.19 -50.83 4.61
CA GLN A 9 10.66 -51.79 5.60
C GLN A 9 10.10 -51.04 6.84
N LEU A 10 9.60 -51.75 7.85
CA LEU A 10 8.17 -51.85 8.14
C LEU A 10 7.87 -52.28 9.59
N LEU A 11 6.73 -51.82 10.13
CA LEU A 11 5.86 -52.44 11.15
C LEU A 11 6.40 -52.75 12.58
N ALA A 12 5.66 -52.23 13.58
CA ALA A 12 5.08 -53.06 14.65
C ALA A 12 3.82 -52.37 15.26
N TYR A 13 2.80 -53.16 15.61
CA TYR A 13 1.53 -52.74 16.25
C TYR A 13 1.55 -53.02 17.77
N GLY A 14 0.77 -52.28 18.57
CA GLY A 14 0.54 -52.59 20.00
C GLY A 14 -0.61 -51.79 20.64
N LEU A 15 -1.51 -52.46 21.38
CA LEU A 15 -2.79 -51.93 21.87
C LEU A 15 -2.73 -51.06 23.15
N VAL A 16 -3.54 -49.99 23.16
CA VAL A 16 -4.52 -49.56 24.19
C VAL A 16 -4.34 -50.01 25.66
N VAL A 17 -4.22 -49.05 26.60
CA VAL A 17 -5.07 -48.88 27.82
C VAL A 17 -5.04 -47.39 28.28
N ALA A 18 -6.14 -46.95 28.91
CA ALA A 18 -6.54 -45.58 29.25
C ALA A 18 -5.69 -44.76 30.26
N SER A 19 -5.78 -43.44 30.06
CA SER A 19 -5.91 -42.35 31.05
C SER A 19 -4.87 -42.18 32.18
N THR A 20 -4.14 -41.06 32.13
CA THR A 20 -4.17 -40.01 33.18
C THR A 20 -3.55 -38.71 32.64
N PHE A 21 -4.04 -37.55 33.08
CA PHE A 21 -3.48 -36.25 32.71
C PHE A 21 -2.07 -36.09 33.32
N GLY A 22 -1.06 -35.91 32.47
CA GLY A 22 0.27 -35.49 32.87
C GLY A 22 0.74 -34.39 31.92
N ALA A 23 1.11 -33.23 32.46
CA ALA A 23 1.55 -32.09 31.66
C ALA A 23 2.88 -32.43 30.95
N SER A 24 2.82 -32.77 29.67
CA SER A 24 4.01 -32.86 28.83
C SER A 24 4.49 -31.46 28.49
N ASN A 25 5.55 -31.02 29.19
CA ASN A 25 6.37 -29.89 28.74
C ASN A 25 6.80 -30.16 27.29
N LEU A 26 6.18 -29.45 26.35
CA LEU A 26 6.72 -29.31 25.00
C LEU A 26 8.07 -28.61 25.16
N ARG A 27 9.15 -29.37 24.98
CA ARG A 27 10.46 -28.77 24.78
C ARG A 27 10.36 -27.98 23.48
N ALA A 28 10.61 -26.67 23.56
CA ALA A 28 10.96 -25.91 22.37
C ALA A 28 12.13 -26.64 21.69
N GLU A 29 12.04 -26.85 20.39
CA GLU A 29 13.21 -27.23 19.61
C GLU A 29 14.23 -26.08 19.73
N ASP A 30 15.49 -26.42 20.00
CA ASP A 30 16.56 -25.42 20.13
C ASP A 30 16.67 -24.64 18.83
N SER A 31 16.12 -23.42 18.81
CA SER A 31 16.35 -22.46 17.72
C SER A 31 17.85 -22.19 17.64
N ALA A 32 18.50 -22.77 16.63
CA ALA A 32 19.94 -22.64 16.45
C ALA A 32 20.28 -21.15 16.33
N SER A 33 21.03 -20.62 17.30
CA SER A 33 21.34 -19.19 17.37
C SER A 33 22.23 -18.79 16.19
N VAL A 34 21.64 -18.25 15.13
CA VAL A 34 22.38 -17.68 14.00
C VAL A 34 23.14 -16.45 14.50
N ARG A 35 24.47 -16.47 14.35
CA ARG A 35 25.35 -15.38 14.79
C ARG A 35 26.07 -14.76 13.60
N LEU A 36 25.50 -13.68 13.07
CA LEU A 36 26.20 -12.83 12.10
C LEU A 36 27.34 -12.07 12.81
N SER A 37 28.52 -12.03 12.21
CA SER A 37 29.66 -11.23 12.68
C SER A 37 30.13 -10.33 11.55
N VAL A 38 29.79 -9.04 11.62
CA VAL A 38 30.17 -8.04 10.62
C VAL A 38 31.46 -7.35 11.09
N ASN A 39 32.52 -7.40 10.28
CA ASN A 39 33.78 -6.71 10.57
C ASN A 39 33.87 -5.42 9.74
N VAL A 40 33.45 -4.30 10.33
CA VAL A 40 33.41 -2.98 9.67
C VAL A 40 34.80 -2.37 9.45
N ASP A 41 35.80 -2.81 10.20
CA ASP A 41 37.17 -2.27 10.14
C ASP A 41 38.06 -2.94 9.06
N SER A 42 37.54 -3.97 8.39
CA SER A 42 38.26 -4.75 7.38
C SER A 42 37.41 -5.03 6.14
N PRO A 43 37.01 -4.00 5.37
CA PRO A 43 36.25 -4.18 4.13
C PRO A 43 37.03 -5.04 3.14
N THR A 44 36.41 -6.13 2.67
CA THR A 44 37.04 -7.07 1.72
C THR A 44 36.91 -6.63 0.26
N HIS A 45 35.94 -5.76 -0.02
CA HIS A 45 35.63 -5.23 -1.35
C HIS A 45 35.30 -3.74 -1.24
N THR A 46 35.60 -2.98 -2.30
CA THR A 46 35.11 -1.61 -2.48
C THR A 46 34.00 -1.66 -3.52
N VAL A 47 32.77 -1.33 -3.14
CA VAL A 47 31.69 -1.15 -4.11
C VAL A 47 32.01 0.09 -4.95
N HIS A 48 31.90 -0.05 -6.27
CA HIS A 48 32.26 1.01 -7.20
C HIS A 48 31.33 2.23 -7.00
N PRO A 49 31.83 3.48 -6.99
CA PRO A 49 30.99 4.65 -6.69
C PRO A 49 29.80 4.82 -7.65
N ASN A 50 29.90 4.34 -8.89
CA ASN A 50 28.81 4.38 -9.88
C ASN A 50 27.83 3.19 -9.78
N VAL A 51 28.02 2.25 -8.84
CA VAL A 51 27.05 1.18 -8.52
C VAL A 51 26.02 1.67 -7.50
N TYR A 52 26.27 2.80 -6.84
CA TYR A 52 25.35 3.39 -5.87
C TYR A 52 24.33 4.31 -6.53
N GLY A 53 23.07 3.89 -6.51
CA GLY A 53 21.92 4.78 -6.45
C GLY A 53 21.07 4.36 -5.25
N HIS A 54 20.43 5.31 -4.58
CA HIS A 54 19.49 4.98 -3.51
C HIS A 54 18.07 5.02 -4.04
N PHE A 55 17.22 4.18 -3.46
CA PHE A 55 15.84 4.02 -3.85
C PHE A 55 14.95 4.39 -2.66
N LEU A 56 13.98 5.27 -2.88
CA LEU A 56 12.97 5.68 -1.91
C LEU A 56 11.57 5.48 -2.49
N GLU A 57 10.86 4.51 -1.94
CA GLU A 57 9.43 4.26 -2.15
C GLU A 57 8.67 4.42 -0.84
N HIS A 58 7.40 4.79 -0.95
CA HIS A 58 6.44 4.81 0.15
C HIS A 58 5.95 3.37 0.48
N ILE A 59 6.89 2.49 0.82
CA ILE A 59 6.63 1.15 1.35
C ILE A 59 6.45 1.26 2.86
N TYR A 60 5.26 0.89 3.36
CA TYR A 60 4.88 1.07 4.76
C TYR A 60 5.23 2.51 5.21
N HIS A 61 5.82 2.62 6.40
CA HIS A 61 6.11 3.89 7.07
C HIS A 61 7.55 4.39 6.78
N SER A 62 8.05 4.21 5.56
CA SER A 62 9.40 4.65 5.16
C SER A 62 9.55 6.18 5.14
N ALA A 63 8.53 6.87 4.62
CA ALA A 63 8.39 8.32 4.57
C ALA A 63 7.62 8.82 5.79
N ASN A 64 6.29 8.71 5.80
CA ASN A 64 5.45 9.06 6.95
C ASN A 64 5.73 8.09 8.12
N GLY A 65 5.95 8.60 9.34
CA GLY A 65 6.39 7.79 10.50
C GLY A 65 7.88 7.40 10.48
N GLY A 66 8.49 7.38 9.30
CA GLY A 66 9.91 7.15 9.06
C GLY A 66 10.70 8.45 8.94
N LEU A 67 11.23 8.73 7.76
CA LEU A 67 12.12 9.88 7.50
C LEU A 67 11.46 11.25 7.73
N TRP A 68 10.14 11.34 7.53
CA TRP A 68 9.34 12.55 7.74
C TRP A 68 8.85 12.65 9.18
N GLY A 69 8.98 13.84 9.77
CA GLY A 69 8.81 14.10 11.20
C GLY A 69 7.40 14.45 11.66
N GLU A 70 6.38 14.23 10.83
CA GLU A 70 4.98 14.22 11.26
C GLU A 70 4.79 13.08 12.26
N LEU A 71 4.27 13.41 13.45
CA LEU A 71 4.09 12.44 14.53
C LEU A 71 2.66 11.90 14.59
N VAL A 72 1.71 12.60 13.99
CA VAL A 72 0.29 12.25 14.11
C VAL A 72 -0.10 11.24 13.06
N TRP A 73 -0.41 10.02 13.50
CA TRP A 73 -0.93 8.99 12.60
C TRP A 73 -2.38 9.27 12.23
N ASN A 74 -2.74 9.03 10.97
CA ASN A 74 -4.08 9.33 10.43
C ASN A 74 -4.54 10.79 10.71
N ARG A 75 -3.65 11.77 10.50
CA ARG A 75 -3.89 13.19 10.86
C ARG A 75 -5.16 13.82 10.28
N SER A 76 -5.62 13.35 9.12
CA SER A 76 -6.85 13.82 8.45
C SER A 76 -8.04 12.87 8.61
N PHE A 77 -7.96 11.86 9.49
CA PHE A 77 -9.04 10.89 9.77
C PHE A 77 -9.56 10.12 8.54
N GLU A 78 -8.79 10.13 7.46
CA GLU A 78 -9.09 9.49 6.18
C GLU A 78 -8.84 7.97 6.22
N LEU A 79 -7.73 7.55 6.84
CA LEU A 79 -7.40 6.13 6.97
C LEU A 79 -8.48 5.45 7.80
N SER A 80 -9.03 4.36 7.29
CA SER A 80 -9.62 3.31 8.12
C SER A 80 -8.72 2.09 8.10
N ASN A 81 -8.73 1.32 9.18
CA ASN A 81 -7.87 0.15 9.35
C ASN A 81 -8.48 -1.08 8.63
N SER A 82 -9.04 -0.86 7.44
CA SER A 82 -10.18 -1.60 6.90
C SER A 82 -9.84 -2.62 5.82
N GLY A 83 -9.01 -3.61 6.18
CA GLY A 83 -9.15 -4.96 5.60
C GLY A 83 -10.54 -5.58 5.85
N ALA A 84 -11.34 -4.96 6.74
CA ALA A 84 -12.75 -5.26 6.95
C ALA A 84 -13.67 -4.73 5.82
N GLY A 85 -13.36 -3.58 5.19
CA GLY A 85 -14.20 -2.91 4.19
C GLY A 85 -15.43 -2.13 4.70
N ASP A 86 -15.92 -1.22 3.87
CA ASP A 86 -17.20 -0.51 4.04
C ASP A 86 -18.39 -1.39 3.58
N TRP A 87 -19.03 -2.07 4.54
CA TRP A 87 -20.18 -2.94 4.30
C TRP A 87 -21.49 -2.36 4.83
N THR A 88 -22.55 -2.43 4.02
CA THR A 88 -23.92 -2.11 4.41
C THR A 88 -24.90 -3.19 3.93
N VAL A 89 -26.12 -3.16 4.48
CA VAL A 89 -27.25 -3.95 3.97
C VAL A 89 -28.37 -2.97 3.62
N ASP A 90 -28.84 -3.02 2.37
CA ASP A 90 -29.94 -2.19 1.85
C ASP A 90 -30.78 -3.00 0.86
N ASP A 91 -32.11 -2.97 1.01
CA ASP A 91 -33.11 -3.72 0.22
C ASP A 91 -32.75 -5.20 -0.07
N GLY A 92 -32.18 -5.90 0.91
CA GLY A 92 -31.74 -7.31 0.79
C GLY A 92 -30.44 -7.52 0.00
N GLU A 93 -29.75 -6.45 -0.38
CA GLU A 93 -28.40 -6.47 -0.95
C GLU A 93 -27.36 -6.15 0.13
N ILE A 94 -26.38 -7.03 0.28
CA ILE A 94 -25.16 -6.82 1.05
C ILE A 94 -24.20 -6.07 0.13
N ILE A 95 -23.90 -4.82 0.44
CA ILE A 95 -23.14 -3.90 -0.42
C ILE A 95 -21.77 -3.68 0.20
N GLN A 96 -20.73 -3.84 -0.62
CA GLN A 96 -19.37 -3.44 -0.31
C GLN A 96 -19.02 -2.22 -1.18
N SER A 97 -18.60 -1.12 -0.56
CA SER A 97 -18.47 0.19 -1.22
C SER A 97 -17.04 0.76 -1.26
N GLU A 98 -16.06 0.12 -0.62
CA GLU A 98 -14.69 0.63 -0.48
C GLU A 98 -13.76 0.10 -1.59
N MET A 99 -12.92 0.96 -2.16
CA MET A 99 -12.03 0.60 -3.27
C MET A 99 -10.63 0.17 -2.77
N ALA A 100 -10.57 -0.77 -1.83
CA ALA A 100 -9.31 -1.30 -1.29
C ALA A 100 -9.16 -2.81 -1.46
N THR A 101 -7.94 -3.31 -1.29
CA THR A 101 -7.56 -4.72 -1.47
C THR A 101 -7.83 -5.55 -0.21
N ASN A 102 -7.97 -6.88 -0.36
CA ASN A 102 -8.13 -7.83 0.75
C ASN A 102 -9.33 -7.55 1.68
N ILE A 103 -10.37 -6.88 1.19
CA ILE A 103 -11.58 -6.59 1.96
C ILE A 103 -12.37 -7.89 2.14
N ASN A 104 -12.58 -8.32 3.38
CA ASN A 104 -13.38 -9.52 3.64
C ASN A 104 -13.95 -9.57 5.06
N PHE A 105 -15.01 -10.36 5.23
CA PHE A 105 -15.50 -10.79 6.53
C PHE A 105 -16.08 -12.21 6.47
N VAL A 106 -16.11 -12.88 7.62
CA VAL A 106 -16.61 -14.25 7.79
C VAL A 106 -17.78 -14.31 8.76
N PHE A 107 -18.73 -15.22 8.52
CA PHE A 107 -19.95 -15.37 9.32
C PHE A 107 -20.53 -16.79 9.21
N GLY A 108 -21.35 -17.15 10.20
CA GLY A 108 -21.92 -18.49 10.35
C GLY A 108 -21.31 -19.25 11.53
N ASP A 109 -21.28 -20.57 11.44
CA ASP A 109 -20.75 -21.44 12.50
C ASP A 109 -19.45 -22.14 12.05
N PRO A 110 -18.30 -21.96 12.75
CA PRO A 110 -17.04 -22.60 12.38
C PRO A 110 -17.06 -24.13 12.51
N THR A 111 -18.09 -24.72 13.12
CA THR A 111 -18.26 -26.17 13.25
C THR A 111 -18.94 -26.83 12.06
N TRP A 112 -19.50 -26.07 11.10
CA TRP A 112 -20.18 -26.61 9.92
C TRP A 112 -19.27 -27.57 9.15
N GLY A 113 -19.74 -28.82 9.01
CA GLY A 113 -19.14 -29.86 8.18
C GLY A 113 -19.47 -29.65 6.70
N ASP A 114 -19.71 -30.72 5.95
CA ASP A 114 -19.98 -30.62 4.51
C ASP A 114 -21.28 -29.87 4.17
N TYR A 115 -21.19 -28.91 3.24
CA TYR A 115 -22.30 -28.03 2.87
C TYR A 115 -22.27 -27.60 1.40
N VAL A 116 -23.39 -27.05 0.95
CA VAL A 116 -23.51 -26.26 -0.28
C VAL A 116 -23.82 -24.82 0.10
N MET A 117 -23.04 -23.87 -0.40
CA MET A 117 -23.31 -22.44 -0.34
C MET A 117 -23.79 -21.95 -1.72
N THR A 118 -24.78 -21.07 -1.73
CA THR A 118 -25.22 -20.30 -2.90
C THR A 118 -25.36 -18.83 -2.55
N CYS A 119 -25.06 -17.97 -3.52
CA CYS A 119 -25.41 -16.55 -3.47
C CYS A 119 -25.53 -16.00 -4.89
N GLN A 120 -26.16 -14.84 -5.02
CA GLN A 120 -25.97 -13.99 -6.19
C GLN A 120 -24.94 -12.93 -5.88
N ALA A 121 -24.07 -12.61 -6.86
CA ALA A 121 -23.04 -11.61 -6.72
C ALA A 121 -22.93 -10.73 -7.98
N ARG A 122 -22.59 -9.45 -7.81
CA ARG A 122 -22.43 -8.46 -8.88
C ARG A 122 -21.24 -7.56 -8.58
N LYS A 123 -20.38 -7.36 -9.58
CA LYS A 123 -19.35 -6.31 -9.58
C LYS A 123 -20.01 -4.99 -9.97
N ASP A 124 -19.83 -3.94 -9.17
CA ASP A 124 -20.28 -2.58 -9.51
C ASP A 124 -19.15 -1.79 -10.20
N ARG A 125 -17.93 -1.79 -9.63
CA ARG A 125 -16.73 -1.09 -10.15
C ARG A 125 -15.44 -1.76 -9.69
N GLY A 126 -14.31 -1.40 -10.31
CA GLY A 126 -12.97 -1.75 -9.82
C GLY A 126 -12.25 -2.82 -10.64
N ALA A 127 -11.18 -3.35 -10.07
CA ALA A 127 -10.18 -4.16 -10.75
C ALA A 127 -10.64 -5.60 -10.98
N GLU A 128 -10.82 -6.34 -9.90
CA GLU A 128 -11.14 -7.77 -9.92
C GLU A 128 -12.65 -7.99 -9.95
N GLY A 129 -13.14 -9.22 -9.91
CA GLY A 129 -14.54 -9.47 -9.59
C GLY A 129 -14.74 -9.53 -8.08
N PHE A 130 -15.30 -10.62 -7.58
CA PHE A 130 -15.70 -10.76 -6.18
C PHE A 130 -15.27 -12.11 -5.61
N MET A 131 -15.18 -12.18 -4.29
CA MET A 131 -14.60 -13.30 -3.55
C MET A 131 -15.65 -13.89 -2.62
N ILE A 132 -15.78 -15.21 -2.65
CA ILE A 132 -16.65 -15.96 -1.73
C ILE A 132 -15.77 -16.84 -0.86
N LEU A 133 -15.76 -16.60 0.45
CA LEU A 133 -14.96 -17.34 1.43
C LEU A 133 -15.74 -18.57 1.90
N PHE A 134 -15.04 -19.68 2.13
CA PHE A 134 -15.64 -20.94 2.58
C PHE A 134 -14.63 -21.80 3.36
N ARG A 135 -15.15 -22.66 4.24
CA ARG A 135 -14.38 -23.43 5.24
C ARG A 135 -13.51 -22.52 6.12
N ALA A 136 -14.03 -21.35 6.47
CA ALA A 136 -13.33 -20.38 7.28
C ALA A 136 -13.34 -20.79 8.77
N ALA A 137 -12.17 -21.05 9.34
CA ALA A 137 -12.04 -21.22 10.79
C ALA A 137 -12.08 -19.85 11.50
N ASP A 138 -11.46 -18.84 10.89
CA ASP A 138 -11.40 -17.44 11.29
C ASP A 138 -11.08 -16.55 10.07
N ALA A 139 -10.80 -15.25 10.27
CA ALA A 139 -10.48 -14.30 9.20
C ALA A 139 -9.08 -14.47 8.56
N GLU A 140 -8.24 -15.37 9.09
CA GLU A 140 -6.88 -15.65 8.64
C GLU A 140 -6.70 -17.09 8.12
N HIS A 141 -7.71 -17.94 8.27
CA HIS A 141 -7.69 -19.36 7.92
C HIS A 141 -8.95 -19.78 7.16
N PHE A 142 -8.91 -19.71 5.82
CA PHE A 142 -10.03 -20.07 4.95
C PHE A 142 -9.58 -20.47 3.54
N TYR A 143 -10.52 -20.96 2.72
CA TYR A 143 -10.44 -20.82 1.27
C TYR A 143 -11.25 -19.61 0.81
N TRP A 144 -10.88 -19.03 -0.33
CA TRP A 144 -11.80 -18.21 -1.12
C TRP A 144 -11.87 -18.69 -2.57
N LEU A 145 -13.03 -18.50 -3.19
CA LEU A 145 -13.21 -18.56 -4.62
C LEU A 145 -13.07 -17.13 -5.14
N ASN A 146 -11.91 -16.81 -5.72
CA ASN A 146 -11.68 -15.53 -6.39
C ASN A 146 -12.26 -15.62 -7.81
N LEU A 147 -13.33 -14.87 -8.08
CA LEU A 147 -13.97 -14.80 -9.39
C LEU A 147 -13.56 -13.52 -10.10
N GLY A 148 -12.77 -13.62 -11.17
CA GLY A 148 -12.26 -12.44 -11.86
C GLY A 148 -11.05 -11.85 -11.14
N GLY A 149 -10.19 -12.69 -10.59
CA GLY A 149 -8.89 -12.29 -10.04
C GLY A 149 -7.85 -12.06 -11.14
N TRP A 150 -6.68 -11.58 -10.74
CA TRP A 150 -5.56 -11.18 -11.60
C TRP A 150 -6.04 -10.22 -12.69
N ASN A 151 -6.54 -9.06 -12.27
CA ASN A 151 -7.10 -8.06 -13.17
C ASN A 151 -8.25 -8.61 -14.05
N ASN A 152 -9.23 -9.26 -13.42
CA ASN A 152 -10.43 -9.77 -14.08
C ASN A 152 -10.19 -10.78 -15.21
N SER A 153 -9.07 -11.51 -15.17
CA SER A 153 -8.68 -12.44 -16.24
C SER A 153 -9.00 -13.91 -15.92
N ARG A 154 -9.17 -14.26 -14.64
CA ARG A 154 -9.23 -15.65 -14.20
C ARG A 154 -10.09 -15.88 -12.96
N HIS A 155 -10.67 -17.08 -12.87
CA HIS A 155 -11.28 -17.63 -11.67
C HIS A 155 -10.33 -18.66 -11.02
N ALA A 156 -10.17 -18.64 -9.70
CA ALA A 156 -9.37 -19.62 -8.96
C ALA A 156 -9.89 -19.84 -7.54
N ILE A 157 -9.49 -20.95 -6.92
CA ILE A 157 -9.56 -21.12 -5.47
C ILE A 157 -8.18 -20.81 -4.90
N GLU A 158 -8.16 -20.09 -3.79
CA GLU A 158 -6.94 -19.80 -3.03
C GLU A 158 -7.15 -20.19 -1.58
N LYS A 159 -6.05 -20.45 -0.87
CA LYS A 159 -6.04 -20.84 0.53
C LYS A 159 -5.25 -19.80 1.32
N LYS A 160 -5.84 -19.24 2.37
CA LYS A 160 -5.18 -18.32 3.31
C LYS A 160 -4.87 -19.05 4.60
N ILE A 161 -3.64 -18.91 5.10
CA ILE A 161 -3.18 -19.46 6.38
C ILE A 161 -2.29 -18.41 7.03
N GLY A 162 -2.73 -17.82 8.15
CA GLY A 162 -1.96 -16.85 8.94
C GLY A 162 -1.43 -15.67 8.11
N GLY A 163 -2.32 -14.93 7.46
CA GLY A 163 -1.98 -13.80 6.58
C GLY A 163 -1.54 -14.19 5.16
N ARG A 164 -0.97 -15.39 4.96
CA ARG A 164 -0.40 -15.77 3.66
C ARG A 164 -1.42 -16.49 2.79
N GLY A 165 -1.73 -15.90 1.63
CA GLY A 165 -2.59 -16.48 0.59
C GLY A 165 -1.81 -17.17 -0.53
N GLY A 166 -2.46 -18.13 -1.21
CA GLY A 166 -1.93 -18.70 -2.45
C GLY A 166 -2.94 -19.57 -3.20
N SER A 167 -2.93 -19.49 -4.53
CA SER A 167 -3.77 -20.31 -5.41
C SER A 167 -3.54 -21.81 -5.23
N ILE A 168 -4.63 -22.58 -5.19
CA ILE A 168 -4.62 -24.04 -5.15
C ILE A 168 -5.37 -24.65 -6.34
N GLY A 169 -4.90 -25.82 -6.78
CA GLY A 169 -5.46 -26.47 -7.97
C GLY A 169 -5.18 -25.69 -9.27
N ARG A 170 -5.98 -25.97 -10.30
CA ARG A 170 -5.95 -25.26 -11.58
C ARG A 170 -7.16 -24.33 -11.65
N GLY A 171 -6.92 -23.04 -11.82
CA GLY A 171 -7.99 -22.07 -12.11
C GLY A 171 -8.45 -22.13 -13.56
N ARG A 172 -9.44 -21.31 -13.89
CA ARG A 172 -10.08 -21.24 -15.21
C ARG A 172 -10.13 -19.78 -15.68
N ASP A 173 -9.65 -19.52 -16.88
CA ASP A 173 -9.69 -18.18 -17.48
C ASP A 173 -11.16 -17.71 -17.64
N GLY A 174 -11.43 -16.45 -17.34
CA GLY A 174 -12.80 -15.92 -17.33
C GLY A 174 -12.91 -14.55 -16.65
N VAL A 175 -13.97 -13.82 -17.02
CA VAL A 175 -14.17 -12.40 -16.69
C VAL A 175 -15.48 -12.20 -15.92
N ILE A 176 -15.52 -11.23 -15.01
CA ILE A 176 -16.74 -10.72 -14.37
C ILE A 176 -17.08 -9.35 -14.97
N GLU A 177 -18.22 -9.28 -15.65
CA GLU A 177 -18.78 -8.06 -16.22
C GLU A 177 -19.34 -7.16 -15.10
N SER A 178 -19.06 -5.85 -15.17
CA SER A 178 -19.61 -4.90 -14.21
C SER A 178 -21.09 -4.63 -14.50
N GLY A 179 -21.91 -4.49 -13.45
CA GLY A 179 -23.36 -4.31 -13.54
C GLY A 179 -24.15 -5.60 -13.79
N ARG A 180 -23.50 -6.75 -13.98
CA ARG A 180 -24.16 -8.05 -14.22
C ARG A 180 -24.22 -8.89 -12.94
N TRP A 181 -25.41 -9.39 -12.60
CA TRP A 181 -25.59 -10.40 -11.56
C TRP A 181 -25.21 -11.80 -12.06
N TYR A 182 -24.52 -12.54 -11.21
CA TYR A 182 -24.08 -13.92 -11.43
C TYR A 182 -24.64 -14.84 -10.35
N ASP A 183 -25.06 -16.06 -10.72
CA ASP A 183 -25.42 -17.11 -9.77
C ASP A 183 -24.16 -17.90 -9.38
N VAL A 184 -23.76 -17.85 -8.11
CA VAL A 184 -22.59 -18.57 -7.58
C VAL A 184 -23.03 -19.74 -6.71
N ARG A 185 -22.40 -20.92 -6.91
CA ARG A 185 -22.58 -22.09 -6.04
C ARG A 185 -21.23 -22.72 -5.70
N ILE A 186 -21.04 -23.08 -4.44
CA ILE A 186 -19.88 -23.83 -3.94
C ILE A 186 -20.36 -25.06 -3.18
N ARG A 187 -19.86 -26.25 -3.52
CA ARG A 187 -20.10 -27.50 -2.78
C ARG A 187 -18.79 -27.96 -2.14
N CYS A 188 -18.82 -28.17 -0.82
CA CYS A 188 -17.68 -28.65 -0.03
C CYS A 188 -18.02 -30.03 0.55
N GLU A 189 -17.35 -31.07 0.06
CA GLU A 189 -17.61 -32.48 0.42
C GLU A 189 -16.29 -33.18 0.76
N GLY A 190 -15.98 -33.30 2.05
CA GLY A 190 -14.67 -33.69 2.54
C GLY A 190 -13.56 -32.76 2.04
N ASP A 191 -12.55 -33.33 1.39
CA ASP A 191 -11.44 -32.65 0.73
C ASP A 191 -11.79 -32.12 -0.68
N ARG A 192 -12.98 -32.43 -1.21
CA ARG A 192 -13.42 -32.02 -2.55
C ARG A 192 -14.16 -30.70 -2.51
N ILE A 193 -13.78 -29.80 -3.41
CA ILE A 193 -14.40 -28.49 -3.62
C ILE A 193 -14.86 -28.40 -5.08
N GLN A 194 -16.10 -27.98 -5.29
CA GLN A 194 -16.68 -27.79 -6.62
C GLN A 194 -17.36 -26.42 -6.68
N CYS A 195 -17.11 -25.66 -7.75
CA CYS A 195 -17.62 -24.30 -7.91
C CYS A 195 -18.33 -24.12 -9.26
N TRP A 196 -19.46 -23.42 -9.24
CA TRP A 196 -20.24 -23.06 -10.42
C TRP A 196 -20.48 -21.55 -10.49
N LEU A 197 -20.52 -21.03 -11.71
CA LEU A 197 -20.90 -19.68 -12.07
C LEU A 197 -21.97 -19.78 -13.17
N ASP A 198 -23.15 -19.19 -12.97
CA ASP A 198 -24.30 -19.25 -13.89
C ASP A 198 -24.68 -20.68 -14.32
N ASN A 199 -24.61 -21.62 -13.38
CA ASN A 199 -24.79 -23.08 -13.56
C ASN A 199 -23.68 -23.80 -14.36
N GLU A 200 -22.70 -23.09 -14.94
CA GLU A 200 -21.52 -23.73 -15.52
C GLU A 200 -20.53 -24.13 -14.41
N GLN A 201 -20.03 -25.37 -14.44
CA GLN A 201 -18.98 -25.79 -13.51
C GLN A 201 -17.64 -25.20 -13.95
N ILE A 202 -17.09 -24.30 -13.14
CA ILE A 202 -15.82 -23.63 -13.43
C ILE A 202 -14.63 -24.32 -12.77
N ILE A 203 -14.83 -24.96 -11.61
CA ILE A 203 -13.76 -25.65 -10.85
C ILE A 203 -14.31 -26.95 -10.23
N ASP A 204 -13.50 -28.01 -10.28
CA ASP A 204 -13.67 -29.28 -9.56
C ASP A 204 -12.29 -29.75 -9.11
N MET A 205 -12.03 -29.77 -7.81
CA MET A 205 -10.72 -30.16 -7.28
C MET A 205 -10.82 -30.86 -5.93
N ARG A 206 -9.69 -31.42 -5.50
CA ARG A 206 -9.45 -31.84 -4.12
C ARG A 206 -8.24 -31.09 -3.57
N ASP A 207 -8.23 -30.79 -2.28
CA ASP A 207 -7.04 -30.33 -1.58
C ASP A 207 -6.33 -31.51 -0.89
N PRO A 208 -5.24 -32.06 -1.47
CA PRO A 208 -4.52 -33.18 -0.89
C PRO A 208 -3.55 -32.77 0.24
N ARG A 209 -3.45 -31.47 0.57
CA ARG A 209 -2.45 -30.93 1.51
C ARG A 209 -3.15 -30.15 2.62
N ASP A 210 -3.57 -30.91 3.63
CA ASP A 210 -4.25 -30.45 4.84
C ASP A 210 -5.59 -29.75 4.58
N PRO A 211 -6.63 -30.46 4.10
CA PRO A 211 -7.90 -29.86 3.71
C PRO A 211 -8.65 -29.25 4.91
N MET A 212 -9.19 -28.04 4.74
CA MET A 212 -10.10 -27.44 5.73
C MET A 212 -11.47 -28.14 5.62
N LEU A 213 -11.73 -29.08 6.52
CA LEU A 213 -12.93 -29.94 6.52
C LEU A 213 -14.16 -29.33 7.22
N LYS A 214 -14.02 -28.13 7.80
CA LYS A 214 -15.08 -27.39 8.49
C LYS A 214 -14.89 -25.89 8.32
N GLY A 215 -15.94 -25.11 8.58
CA GLY A 215 -15.83 -23.68 8.80
C GLY A 215 -17.03 -22.87 8.34
N MET A 216 -16.98 -21.60 8.70
CA MET A 216 -17.87 -20.52 8.27
C MET A 216 -17.77 -20.27 6.75
N ILE A 217 -18.65 -19.39 6.28
CA ILE A 217 -18.55 -18.75 4.97
C ILE A 217 -18.15 -17.28 5.13
N GLY A 218 -17.95 -16.57 4.04
CA GLY A 218 -17.70 -15.14 4.06
C GLY A 218 -17.81 -14.51 2.67
N LEU A 219 -17.69 -13.18 2.63
CA LEU A 219 -17.76 -12.38 1.41
C LEU A 219 -16.55 -11.44 1.38
N GLY A 220 -16.03 -11.12 0.20
CA GLY A 220 -14.88 -10.25 0.08
C GLY A 220 -14.63 -9.71 -1.33
N THR A 221 -13.78 -8.70 -1.43
CA THR A 221 -13.39 -8.04 -2.68
C THR A 221 -11.91 -7.68 -2.67
N TRP A 222 -11.36 -7.44 -3.85
CA TRP A 222 -9.97 -7.01 -4.02
C TRP A 222 -9.91 -5.83 -4.99
N GLY A 223 -9.86 -4.60 -4.46
CA GLY A 223 -9.88 -3.39 -5.27
C GLY A 223 -11.15 -3.27 -6.13
N THR A 224 -12.28 -3.72 -5.59
CA THR A 224 -13.57 -3.81 -6.31
C THR A 224 -14.73 -3.50 -5.39
N GLN A 225 -15.68 -2.70 -5.88
CA GLN A 225 -17.01 -2.53 -5.28
C GLN A 225 -17.93 -3.66 -5.75
N ALA A 226 -18.57 -4.36 -4.83
CA ALA A 226 -19.43 -5.50 -5.15
C ALA A 226 -20.71 -5.54 -4.31
N ARG A 227 -21.69 -6.30 -4.81
CA ARG A 227 -22.95 -6.59 -4.12
C ARG A 227 -23.21 -8.07 -4.08
N TYR A 228 -23.85 -8.52 -3.01
CA TYR A 228 -24.24 -9.90 -2.79
C TYR A 228 -25.68 -9.95 -2.30
N ARG A 229 -26.41 -11.00 -2.63
CA ARG A 229 -27.78 -11.23 -2.11
C ARG A 229 -28.13 -12.71 -2.21
N ASN A 230 -29.28 -13.09 -1.65
CA ASN A 230 -29.78 -14.46 -1.68
C ASN A 230 -28.74 -15.48 -1.13
N VAL A 231 -28.01 -15.09 -0.08
CA VAL A 231 -26.98 -15.93 0.55
C VAL A 231 -27.67 -17.06 1.31
N ARG A 232 -27.28 -18.30 1.01
CA ARG A 232 -27.84 -19.51 1.61
C ARG A 232 -26.78 -20.60 1.75
N VAL A 233 -26.83 -21.33 2.85
CA VAL A 233 -26.00 -22.51 3.14
C VAL A 233 -26.91 -23.67 3.54
N THR A 234 -26.70 -24.85 2.96
CA THR A 234 -27.45 -26.08 3.28
C THR A 234 -26.53 -27.27 3.46
N SER A 235 -27.03 -28.34 4.09
CA SER A 235 -26.44 -29.68 3.97
C SER A 235 -26.30 -30.13 2.51
N LEU A 236 -25.43 -31.12 2.25
CA LEU A 236 -25.14 -31.64 0.90
C LEU A 236 -26.35 -32.19 0.13
N ASP A 237 -27.39 -32.62 0.83
CA ASP A 237 -28.65 -33.15 0.33
C ASP A 237 -29.78 -32.11 0.31
N GLY A 238 -29.53 -30.90 0.82
CA GLY A 238 -30.51 -29.83 0.95
C GLY A 238 -31.57 -30.03 2.04
N SER A 239 -31.45 -31.08 2.88
CA SER A 239 -32.47 -31.37 3.91
C SER A 239 -32.43 -30.41 5.11
N GLN A 240 -31.29 -29.77 5.37
CA GLN A 240 -31.11 -28.79 6.43
C GLN A 240 -30.59 -27.47 5.86
N THR A 241 -31.33 -26.36 6.06
CA THR A 241 -30.76 -25.01 5.94
C THR A 241 -29.86 -24.76 7.16
N LEU A 242 -28.61 -24.38 6.90
CA LEU A 242 -27.62 -23.98 7.92
C LEU A 242 -27.61 -22.45 8.11
N PHE A 243 -27.83 -21.70 7.03
CA PHE A 243 -27.96 -20.24 7.01
C PHE A 243 -28.79 -19.79 5.80
N GLU A 244 -29.59 -18.74 5.94
CA GLU A 244 -30.34 -18.11 4.85
C GLU A 244 -30.71 -16.68 5.23
N GLY A 245 -30.40 -15.70 4.37
CA GLY A 245 -30.67 -14.27 4.60
C GLY A 245 -29.43 -13.39 4.56
N GLU A 246 -29.54 -12.18 5.10
CA GLU A 246 -28.40 -11.28 5.30
C GLU A 246 -27.64 -11.63 6.60
N PRO A 247 -26.29 -11.58 6.60
CA PRO A 247 -25.52 -11.69 7.83
C PRO A 247 -25.52 -10.36 8.59
N ASP A 248 -25.14 -10.41 9.87
CA ASP A 248 -24.62 -9.23 10.57
C ASP A 248 -23.32 -8.81 9.85
N VAL A 249 -23.42 -7.87 8.92
CA VAL A 249 -22.24 -7.27 8.28
C VAL A 249 -21.40 -6.56 9.34
N PRO A 250 -20.06 -6.49 9.18
CA PRO A 250 -19.24 -5.66 10.04
C PRO A 250 -19.76 -4.24 9.94
N GLN A 251 -20.44 -3.79 11.00
CA GLN A 251 -20.76 -2.39 11.10
C GLN A 251 -19.43 -1.66 11.08
N ARG A 252 -19.27 -0.74 10.13
CA ARG A 252 -18.32 0.35 10.28
C ARG A 252 -18.84 1.20 11.43
N HIS A 253 -18.64 0.70 12.65
CA HIS A 253 -18.50 1.56 13.81
C HIS A 253 -17.59 2.67 13.33
N MET A 254 -18.08 3.90 13.43
CA MET A 254 -17.41 5.09 12.90
C MET A 254 -16.27 5.47 13.84
N LYS A 255 -15.45 4.46 14.16
CA LYS A 255 -14.21 4.53 14.89
C LYS A 255 -13.34 5.52 14.16
N VAL A 256 -12.77 6.37 14.97
CA VAL A 256 -11.70 7.26 14.59
C VAL A 256 -10.49 6.34 14.51
N ASP A 257 -10.32 5.60 13.41
CA ASP A 257 -9.30 4.56 13.35
C ASP A 257 -7.92 5.15 13.62
N TYR A 258 -7.08 4.38 14.32
CA TYR A 258 -5.85 4.85 14.97
C TYR A 258 -6.04 5.82 16.15
N TRP A 259 -7.27 5.99 16.65
CA TRP A 259 -7.59 6.76 17.86
C TRP A 259 -8.59 6.00 18.76
N GLU A 260 -8.41 6.12 20.06
CA GLU A 260 -9.35 5.62 21.07
C GLU A 260 -10.26 6.75 21.54
N VAL A 261 -11.55 6.46 21.73
CA VAL A 261 -12.52 7.42 22.29
C VAL A 261 -12.37 7.46 23.81
N VAL A 262 -12.32 8.66 24.39
CA VAL A 262 -12.21 8.87 25.85
C VAL A 262 -13.39 9.64 26.42
N GLY A 263 -13.83 9.22 27.61
CA GLY A 263 -14.98 9.79 28.31
C GLY A 263 -16.33 9.19 27.89
N GLU A 264 -17.43 9.84 28.27
CA GLU A 264 -18.80 9.33 28.05
C GLU A 264 -19.52 9.99 26.85
N GLY A 265 -18.89 10.96 26.19
CA GLY A 265 -19.45 11.58 24.99
C GLY A 265 -19.35 10.71 23.73
N LYS A 266 -19.81 11.27 22.60
CA LYS A 266 -19.81 10.59 21.31
C LYS A 266 -18.65 11.04 20.43
N ALA A 267 -18.07 10.08 19.71
CA ALA A 267 -17.10 10.31 18.65
C ALA A 267 -17.50 9.52 17.40
N GLU A 268 -17.69 10.20 16.28
CA GLU A 268 -18.24 9.65 15.04
C GLU A 268 -17.51 10.31 13.84
N ARG A 269 -17.06 9.51 12.85
CA ARG A 269 -16.55 10.02 11.55
C ARG A 269 -17.60 10.91 10.86
N SER A 270 -17.22 11.92 10.09
CA SER A 270 -18.17 12.85 9.45
C SER A 270 -17.73 13.24 8.05
N SER A 271 -18.65 13.22 7.07
CA SER A 271 -18.39 13.67 5.69
C SER A 271 -18.43 15.19 5.49
N ASP A 272 -18.62 15.95 6.57
CA ASP A 272 -18.30 17.37 6.63
C ASP A 272 -16.83 17.46 7.07
N ALA A 273 -15.92 17.58 6.10
CA ALA A 273 -14.46 17.53 6.28
C ALA A 273 -13.79 18.87 5.95
N TYR A 274 -12.54 19.05 6.36
CA TYR A 274 -11.72 20.23 6.07
C TYR A 274 -10.98 20.12 4.74
N ASN A 275 -10.33 18.98 4.47
CA ASN A 275 -9.48 18.78 3.29
C ASN A 275 -10.02 17.75 2.27
N ASN A 276 -10.29 16.53 2.72
CA ASN A 276 -10.64 15.39 1.86
C ASN A 276 -12.11 14.99 2.05
N ASP A 277 -12.39 13.75 2.42
CA ASP A 277 -13.73 13.15 2.45
C ASP A 277 -14.27 13.02 3.88
N PHE A 278 -13.42 13.04 4.92
CA PHE A 278 -13.83 12.75 6.30
C PHE A 278 -13.11 13.57 7.38
N SER A 279 -13.84 13.85 8.46
CA SER A 279 -13.33 14.39 9.73
C SER A 279 -13.86 13.55 10.91
N VAL A 280 -13.54 13.92 12.16
CA VAL A 280 -14.21 13.37 13.36
C VAL A 280 -15.12 14.41 14.02
N ALA A 281 -16.40 14.08 14.18
CA ALA A 281 -17.36 14.81 14.99
C ALA A 281 -17.37 14.29 16.44
N LEU A 282 -17.16 15.20 17.39
CA LEU A 282 -17.21 14.96 18.82
C LEU A 282 -18.36 15.77 19.45
N SER A 283 -19.07 15.18 20.43
CA SER A 283 -20.13 15.89 21.17
C SER A 283 -20.32 15.38 22.60
N THR A 284 -20.76 16.29 23.48
CA THR A 284 -21.08 15.98 24.88
C THR A 284 -22.22 16.85 25.43
N GLU A 285 -23.01 16.27 26.34
CA GLU A 285 -24.04 16.95 27.12
C GLU A 285 -23.53 17.47 28.49
N GLY A 286 -22.24 17.26 28.83
CA GLY A 286 -21.61 17.81 30.03
C GLY A 286 -20.42 17.01 30.57
N GLU A 287 -20.36 15.72 30.27
CA GLU A 287 -19.25 14.84 30.64
C GLU A 287 -18.01 15.01 29.74
N PRO A 288 -16.80 14.62 30.19
CA PRO A 288 -15.62 14.60 29.32
C PRO A 288 -15.88 13.77 28.06
N ALA A 289 -15.41 14.27 26.93
CA ALA A 289 -15.49 13.61 25.64
C ALA A 289 -14.27 13.96 24.80
N GLY A 290 -13.67 12.98 24.12
CA GLY A 290 -12.42 13.20 23.43
C GLY A 290 -11.93 12.00 22.65
N ILE A 291 -10.73 12.15 22.11
CA ILE A 291 -9.96 11.09 21.43
C ILE A 291 -8.51 11.10 21.92
N VAL A 292 -7.86 9.93 21.91
CA VAL A 292 -6.44 9.77 22.24
C VAL A 292 -5.76 8.83 21.26
N GLN A 293 -4.51 9.14 20.89
CA GLN A 293 -3.63 8.24 20.14
C GLN A 293 -2.39 7.95 20.98
N SER A 294 -1.97 6.68 21.00
CA SER A 294 -0.87 6.16 21.83
C SER A 294 0.42 5.99 21.02
N ASP A 295 1.43 5.34 21.62
CA ASP A 295 2.70 4.94 20.99
C ASP A 295 3.62 6.08 20.51
N TYR A 296 3.45 7.28 21.07
CA TYR A 296 4.37 8.39 20.82
C TYR A 296 5.70 8.24 21.58
N GLN A 297 6.80 8.58 20.91
CA GLN A 297 8.11 8.77 21.54
C GLN A 297 8.41 10.26 21.71
N PHE A 298 8.13 10.80 22.90
CA PHE A 298 8.45 12.19 23.21
C PHE A 298 9.89 12.32 23.70
N GLN A 299 10.51 13.46 23.39
CA GLN A 299 11.84 13.89 23.82
C GLN A 299 11.71 15.24 24.56
N PRO A 300 12.74 15.69 25.33
CA PRO A 300 12.70 16.96 26.06
C PRO A 300 12.80 18.17 25.09
N GLN A 301 11.73 18.47 24.36
CA GLN A 301 11.68 19.51 23.35
C GLN A 301 10.27 20.10 23.16
N ARG A 302 10.20 21.16 22.34
CA ARG A 302 8.95 21.76 21.89
C ARG A 302 8.37 20.96 20.72
N TYR A 303 7.07 20.72 20.75
CA TYR A 303 6.24 20.19 19.69
C TYR A 303 5.29 21.27 19.22
N ALA A 304 5.00 21.31 17.92
CA ALA A 304 4.21 22.38 17.33
C ALA A 304 3.45 21.89 16.09
N GLY A 305 2.29 22.50 15.85
CA GLY A 305 1.42 22.13 14.75
C GLY A 305 0.11 22.89 14.73
N SER A 306 -0.91 22.31 14.09
CA SER A 306 -2.25 22.88 13.97
C SER A 306 -3.32 21.79 14.06
N LEU A 307 -4.54 22.20 14.40
CA LEU A 307 -5.74 21.39 14.31
C LEU A 307 -6.82 22.20 13.59
N ALA A 308 -7.44 21.64 12.55
CA ALA A 308 -8.62 22.26 11.96
C ALA A 308 -9.85 21.95 12.83
N MET A 309 -10.65 22.98 13.14
CA MET A 309 -11.86 22.82 13.94
C MET A 309 -13.05 23.60 13.37
N LYS A 310 -14.26 23.02 13.53
CA LYS A 310 -15.54 23.61 13.15
C LYS A 310 -16.64 23.19 14.13
N GLY A 311 -17.49 24.10 14.61
CA GLY A 311 -18.63 23.75 15.45
C GLY A 311 -19.04 24.82 16.43
N PHE A 312 -19.56 24.40 17.59
CA PHE A 312 -19.94 25.26 18.70
C PHE A 312 -19.54 24.62 20.03
N LEU A 313 -18.43 25.08 20.59
CA LEU A 313 -17.87 24.59 21.85
C LEU A 313 -17.21 25.77 22.61
N PRO A 314 -17.97 26.53 23.42
CA PRO A 314 -17.52 27.83 23.94
C PRO A 314 -16.24 27.81 24.80
N ALA A 315 -15.91 26.70 25.45
CA ALA A 315 -14.69 26.57 26.25
C ALA A 315 -13.52 25.88 25.49
N GLY A 316 -13.72 25.53 24.20
CA GLY A 316 -12.67 25.04 23.33
C GLY A 316 -12.27 23.57 23.53
N VAL A 317 -11.14 23.19 22.95
CA VAL A 317 -10.59 21.81 22.99
C VAL A 317 -9.26 21.83 23.73
N LYS A 318 -9.14 21.01 24.77
CA LYS A 318 -7.87 20.78 25.46
C LYS A 318 -7.04 19.79 24.66
N LEU A 319 -5.78 20.12 24.42
CA LEU A 319 -4.78 19.24 23.81
C LEU A 319 -3.70 18.93 24.85
N GLU A 320 -3.35 17.65 24.99
CA GLU A 320 -2.44 17.14 26.03
C GLU A 320 -1.40 16.19 25.42
N LEU A 321 -0.14 16.34 25.84
CA LEU A 321 0.88 15.30 25.73
C LEU A 321 0.94 14.54 27.06
N LEU A 322 0.88 13.22 27.01
CA LEU A 322 0.83 12.33 28.17
C LEU A 322 2.02 11.36 28.18
N ASP A 323 2.40 10.87 29.36
CA ASP A 323 3.19 9.65 29.56
C ASP A 323 2.33 8.64 30.35
N GLY A 324 1.81 7.62 29.67
CA GLY A 324 0.73 6.81 30.19
C GLY A 324 -0.51 7.66 30.46
N ASP A 325 -0.71 8.04 31.72
CA ASP A 325 -1.81 8.90 32.17
C ASP A 325 -1.31 10.20 32.86
N GLU A 326 0.00 10.40 33.00
CA GLU A 326 0.60 11.64 33.53
C GLU A 326 0.66 12.71 32.44
N THR A 327 0.18 13.93 32.70
CA THR A 327 0.28 15.05 31.75
C THR A 327 1.68 15.65 31.73
N LEU A 328 2.35 15.57 30.58
CA LEU A 328 3.66 16.17 30.32
C LEU A 328 3.54 17.66 29.95
N ALA A 329 2.54 17.98 29.12
CA ALA A 329 2.24 19.33 28.66
C ALA A 329 0.77 19.43 28.22
N GLU A 330 0.17 20.61 28.35
CA GLU A 330 -1.21 20.86 27.92
C GLU A 330 -1.42 22.29 27.41
N THR A 331 -2.44 22.46 26.57
CA THR A 331 -2.95 23.76 26.12
C THR A 331 -4.44 23.66 25.82
N THR A 332 -5.12 24.80 25.68
CA THR A 332 -6.52 24.87 25.25
C THR A 332 -6.62 25.68 23.97
N LEU A 333 -7.04 25.03 22.89
CA LEU A 333 -7.42 25.68 21.65
C LEU A 333 -8.74 26.40 21.87
N GLY A 334 -8.85 27.64 21.39
CA GLY A 334 -10.03 28.48 21.58
C GLY A 334 -11.33 27.91 21.00
N PRO A 335 -12.48 28.56 21.24
CA PRO A 335 -13.76 28.11 20.74
C PRO A 335 -13.75 28.02 19.20
N PRO A 336 -14.27 26.93 18.61
CA PRO A 336 -14.30 26.75 17.17
C PRO A 336 -15.29 27.73 16.50
N THR A 337 -15.05 27.98 15.22
CA THR A 337 -15.91 28.79 14.35
C THR A 337 -17.01 27.95 13.69
N ALA A 338 -18.06 28.60 13.18
CA ALA A 338 -19.13 27.93 12.45
C ALA A 338 -18.68 27.31 11.10
N GLY A 339 -17.63 27.88 10.50
CA GLY A 339 -16.86 27.27 9.41
C GLY A 339 -15.54 26.71 9.93
N TRP A 340 -14.85 25.94 9.09
CA TRP A 340 -13.50 25.45 9.40
C TRP A 340 -12.49 26.58 9.57
N ALA A 341 -11.62 26.45 10.56
CA ALA A 341 -10.43 27.26 10.74
C ALA A 341 -9.32 26.40 11.37
N GLU A 342 -8.05 26.71 11.08
CA GLU A 342 -6.90 26.08 11.74
C GLU A 342 -6.55 26.79 13.05
N TYR A 343 -6.26 26.00 14.09
CA TYR A 343 -5.85 26.45 15.41
C TYR A 343 -4.43 25.97 15.67
N ALA A 344 -3.46 26.85 15.51
CA ALA A 344 -2.05 26.56 15.75
C ALA A 344 -1.76 26.41 17.26
N PHE A 345 -0.82 25.52 17.60
CA PHE A 345 -0.39 25.28 18.98
C PHE A 345 1.11 25.00 19.08
N GLU A 346 1.66 25.23 20.27
CA GLU A 346 2.96 24.72 20.69
C GLU A 346 2.86 24.15 22.11
N LEU A 347 3.50 23.01 22.36
CA LEU A 347 3.59 22.31 23.65
C LEU A 347 5.06 21.94 23.89
N SER A 348 5.50 21.78 25.14
CA SER A 348 6.89 21.39 25.42
C SER A 348 6.94 20.23 26.39
N SER A 349 7.40 19.06 25.94
CA SER A 349 7.61 17.93 26.84
C SER A 349 8.84 18.21 27.72
N PRO A 350 8.76 18.12 29.05
CA PRO A 350 9.89 18.37 29.94
C PRO A 350 10.85 17.18 30.03
N ARG A 351 10.46 15.99 29.55
CA ARG A 351 11.21 14.74 29.65
C ARG A 351 10.94 13.80 28.48
N ALA A 352 11.76 12.77 28.34
CA ALA A 352 11.52 11.71 27.36
C ALA A 352 10.48 10.68 27.86
N THR A 353 9.75 10.05 26.95
CA THR A 353 9.00 8.81 27.18
C THR A 353 8.84 8.01 25.87
N ASN A 354 8.69 6.69 26.00
CA ASN A 354 8.31 5.77 24.93
C ASN A 354 6.86 5.25 25.09
N ASN A 355 6.11 5.79 26.05
CA ASN A 355 4.72 5.46 26.35
C ASN A 355 3.86 6.74 26.23
N GLY A 356 4.19 7.55 25.22
CA GLY A 356 3.58 8.84 24.98
C GLY A 356 2.18 8.70 24.39
N LYS A 357 1.28 9.61 24.74
CA LYS A 357 -0.02 9.76 24.09
C LYS A 357 -0.32 11.21 23.75
N VAL A 358 -1.09 11.43 22.68
CA VAL A 358 -1.70 12.73 22.34
C VAL A 358 -3.20 12.63 22.58
N ARG A 359 -3.75 13.48 23.47
CA ARG A 359 -5.18 13.48 23.81
C ARG A 359 -5.83 14.82 23.49
N LEU A 360 -7.01 14.76 22.87
CA LEU A 360 -7.90 15.89 22.59
C LEU A 360 -9.19 15.71 23.38
N THR A 361 -9.56 16.67 24.22
CA THR A 361 -10.74 16.59 25.10
C THR A 361 -11.58 17.87 25.03
N LEU A 362 -12.87 17.74 24.73
CA LEU A 362 -13.85 18.83 24.70
C LEU A 362 -13.97 19.46 26.09
N GLN A 363 -13.96 20.79 26.15
CA GLN A 363 -14.20 21.53 27.39
C GLN A 363 -15.64 22.03 27.42
N GLY A 364 -16.39 21.62 28.45
CA GLY A 364 -17.80 21.98 28.64
C GLY A 364 -18.74 21.36 27.60
N GLN A 365 -19.98 21.82 27.60
CA GLN A 365 -21.03 21.33 26.70
C GLN A 365 -20.89 21.91 25.29
N GLY A 366 -21.05 21.07 24.27
CA GLY A 366 -21.04 21.49 22.87
C GLY A 366 -20.75 20.36 21.90
N SER A 367 -20.45 20.75 20.66
CA SER A 367 -19.97 19.83 19.62
C SER A 367 -18.93 20.50 18.72
N VAL A 368 -17.99 19.69 18.25
CA VAL A 368 -16.90 20.14 17.39
C VAL A 368 -16.55 19.03 16.40
N ARG A 369 -16.26 19.41 15.16
CA ARG A 369 -15.56 18.57 14.19
C ARG A 369 -14.08 18.92 14.22
N LEU A 370 -13.23 17.90 14.26
CA LEU A 370 -11.78 17.99 14.26
C LEU A 370 -11.26 17.35 12.97
N ASP A 371 -10.28 17.99 12.36
CA ASP A 371 -9.62 17.49 11.15
C ASP A 371 -8.17 17.97 11.12
N HIS A 372 -7.33 17.32 10.33
CA HIS A 372 -5.98 17.74 9.97
C HIS A 372 -5.07 18.11 11.16
N LEU A 373 -5.02 17.24 12.18
CA LEU A 373 -4.13 17.40 13.34
C LEU A 373 -2.68 17.13 12.95
N GLN A 374 -1.88 18.17 12.73
CA GLN A 374 -0.45 18.05 12.46
C GLN A 374 0.35 18.27 13.75
N MET A 375 1.45 17.54 13.96
CA MET A 375 2.39 17.82 15.04
C MET A 375 3.80 17.33 14.71
N MET A 376 4.78 18.25 14.75
CA MET A 376 6.20 17.93 14.59
C MET A 376 7.03 18.41 15.78
N GLY A 377 8.13 17.69 16.06
CA GLY A 377 9.18 18.17 16.96
C GLY A 377 9.89 19.41 16.42
N ALA A 378 10.36 20.28 17.32
CA ALA A 378 11.11 21.48 16.94
C ALA A 378 12.44 21.14 16.25
N ASP A 379 13.02 19.98 16.57
CA ASP A 379 14.17 19.40 15.87
C ASP A 379 13.87 19.06 14.41
N ALA A 380 12.73 18.41 14.12
CA ALA A 380 12.29 18.09 12.77
C ALA A 380 11.93 19.36 12.00
N ARG A 381 11.20 20.30 12.62
CA ARG A 381 10.87 21.61 12.01
C ARG A 381 12.13 22.40 11.66
N ALA A 382 13.15 22.40 12.51
CA ALA A 382 14.45 23.03 12.22
C ALA A 382 15.19 22.35 11.06
N ASN A 383 14.90 21.07 10.79
CA ASN A 383 15.40 20.31 9.66
C ASN A 383 14.41 20.25 8.47
N HIS A 384 13.48 21.21 8.38
CA HIS A 384 12.50 21.33 7.28
C HIS A 384 11.50 20.16 7.22
N GLY A 385 11.08 19.66 8.38
CA GLY A 385 10.15 18.54 8.54
C GLY A 385 10.83 17.17 8.63
N PHE A 386 12.13 17.07 8.35
CA PHE A 386 12.87 15.81 8.40
C PHE A 386 13.29 15.42 9.81
N ARG A 387 13.14 14.13 10.17
CA ARG A 387 13.72 13.61 11.41
C ARG A 387 15.26 13.71 11.37
N PRO A 388 15.91 14.39 12.34
CA PRO A 388 17.35 14.66 12.24
C PRO A 388 18.22 13.40 12.25
N ASP A 389 17.85 12.41 13.06
CA ASP A 389 18.56 11.13 13.20
C ASP A 389 18.57 10.32 11.90
N LEU A 390 17.41 10.23 11.24
CA LEU A 390 17.26 9.50 9.98
C LEU A 390 17.83 10.30 8.80
N LEU A 391 17.66 11.62 8.76
CA LEU A 391 18.28 12.48 7.75
C LEU A 391 19.82 12.39 7.79
N GLU A 392 20.40 12.41 8.99
CA GLU A 392 21.85 12.24 9.16
C GLU A 392 22.32 10.83 8.80
N ALA A 393 21.53 9.80 9.07
CA ALA A 393 21.82 8.44 8.60
C ALA A 393 21.85 8.36 7.06
N VAL A 394 20.82 8.88 6.37
CA VAL A 394 20.76 8.92 4.90
C VAL A 394 21.91 9.76 4.32
N ARG A 395 22.20 10.94 4.89
CA ARG A 395 23.34 11.77 4.50
C ARG A 395 24.68 11.05 4.72
N GLY A 396 24.78 10.24 5.77
CA GLY A 396 25.93 9.39 6.07
C GLY A 396 26.22 8.34 4.99
N LEU A 397 25.21 7.86 4.28
CA LEU A 397 25.34 6.95 3.13
C LEU A 397 25.95 7.65 1.89
N ARG A 398 25.89 9.00 1.85
CA ARG A 398 26.32 9.84 0.72
C ARG A 398 25.69 9.43 -0.62
N PRO A 399 24.34 9.35 -0.70
CA PRO A 399 23.65 9.00 -1.94
C PRO A 399 24.05 9.97 -3.07
N PRO A 400 24.61 9.49 -4.20
CA PRO A 400 24.89 10.36 -5.34
C PRO A 400 23.60 10.71 -6.11
N ILE A 401 22.59 9.83 -6.03
CA ILE A 401 21.27 9.96 -6.65
C ILE A 401 20.23 9.23 -5.78
N ILE A 402 19.00 9.76 -5.70
CA ILE A 402 17.86 9.10 -5.06
C ILE A 402 16.72 8.96 -6.07
N ARG A 403 16.27 7.74 -6.35
CA ARG A 403 15.10 7.40 -7.16
C ARG A 403 13.83 7.48 -6.31
N TRP A 404 12.85 8.29 -6.72
CA TRP A 404 11.56 8.48 -6.06
C TRP A 404 10.50 8.89 -7.11
N PRO A 405 9.19 8.66 -6.94
CA PRO A 405 8.52 7.89 -5.88
C PRO A 405 8.45 6.41 -6.30
N GLY A 406 9.60 5.89 -6.73
CA GLY A 406 9.75 4.72 -7.60
C GLY A 406 9.29 3.41 -6.99
N GLY A 407 9.64 2.32 -7.67
CA GLY A 407 8.97 1.06 -7.43
C GLY A 407 7.49 1.20 -7.80
N CYS A 408 6.67 0.41 -7.15
CA CYS A 408 5.29 0.16 -7.54
C CYS A 408 4.39 1.36 -7.28
N PHE A 409 4.69 2.13 -6.24
CA PHE A 409 4.01 3.37 -5.89
C PHE A 409 4.05 4.41 -7.03
N ALA A 410 5.09 4.44 -7.88
CA ALA A 410 5.11 5.32 -9.05
C ALA A 410 4.02 5.00 -10.09
N SER A 411 3.59 3.74 -10.21
CA SER A 411 2.54 3.32 -11.17
C SER A 411 1.14 3.85 -10.84
N VAL A 412 1.01 4.46 -9.66
CA VAL A 412 -0.26 4.85 -9.03
C VAL A 412 -0.20 6.26 -8.41
N TYR A 413 0.99 6.81 -8.21
CA TYR A 413 1.20 8.15 -7.65
C TYR A 413 0.68 9.27 -8.56
N LEU A 414 -0.03 10.23 -7.95
CA LEU A 414 -0.56 11.43 -8.58
C LEU A 414 0.09 12.66 -7.95
N TRP A 415 1.22 13.11 -8.53
CA TRP A 415 2.09 14.13 -7.95
C TRP A 415 1.41 15.46 -7.57
N LYS A 416 0.33 15.86 -8.27
CA LYS A 416 -0.41 17.09 -7.96
C LYS A 416 -1.19 17.03 -6.64
N ASP A 417 -1.52 15.83 -6.16
CA ASP A 417 -2.20 15.62 -4.88
C ASP A 417 -1.25 15.77 -3.68
N ALA A 418 0.06 15.85 -3.93
CA ALA A 418 1.14 15.84 -2.94
C ALA A 418 2.06 17.08 -3.00
N ILE A 419 1.58 18.21 -3.50
CA ILE A 419 2.32 19.49 -3.55
C ILE A 419 1.56 20.61 -2.84
N GLY A 420 2.28 21.67 -2.46
CA GLY A 420 1.68 22.85 -1.86
C GLY A 420 1.25 22.65 -0.40
N PRO A 421 0.33 23.49 0.11
CA PRO A 421 -0.08 23.49 1.52
C PRO A 421 -0.56 22.11 1.96
N GLN A 422 -0.08 21.65 3.11
CA GLN A 422 -0.41 20.32 3.65
C GLN A 422 -1.93 20.11 3.81
N SER A 423 -2.68 21.18 4.07
CA SER A 423 -4.16 21.22 4.11
C SER A 423 -4.86 20.95 2.78
N ASP A 424 -4.19 21.24 1.66
CA ASP A 424 -4.78 21.19 0.31
C ASP A 424 -4.47 19.85 -0.37
N ARG A 425 -3.59 19.03 0.24
CA ARG A 425 -3.15 17.73 -0.26
C ARG A 425 -4.22 16.67 -0.09
N ARG A 426 -4.32 15.78 -1.07
CA ARG A 426 -5.30 14.69 -1.06
C ARG A 426 -4.68 13.41 -0.56
N ILE A 427 -5.45 12.58 0.14
CA ILE A 427 -5.00 11.24 0.46
C ILE A 427 -4.73 10.47 -0.84
N TYR A 428 -3.66 9.69 -0.83
CA TYR A 428 -3.24 8.85 -1.95
C TYR A 428 -4.35 7.84 -2.32
N SER A 429 -4.62 7.68 -3.62
CA SER A 429 -5.87 7.12 -4.13
C SER A 429 -6.01 5.59 -4.07
N ALA A 430 -4.98 4.87 -3.66
CA ALA A 430 -5.02 3.42 -3.54
C ALA A 430 -4.37 2.94 -2.24
N TYR A 431 -4.79 1.76 -1.78
CA TYR A 431 -4.14 1.07 -0.67
C TYR A 431 -3.02 0.19 -1.24
N MET A 432 -1.78 0.42 -0.81
CA MET A 432 -0.59 -0.27 -1.31
C MET A 432 0.43 -0.44 -0.18
N TRP A 433 1.16 -1.57 -0.16
CA TRP A 433 2.12 -1.89 0.92
C TRP A 433 1.50 -1.84 2.34
N GLU A 434 0.26 -2.32 2.46
CA GLU A 434 -0.53 -2.30 3.71
C GLU A 434 -0.73 -0.89 4.32
N ASP A 435 -0.57 0.15 3.50
CA ASP A 435 -0.72 1.56 3.89
C ASP A 435 -1.54 2.33 2.82
N GLN A 436 -1.95 3.55 3.15
CA GLN A 436 -2.51 4.51 2.20
C GLN A 436 -1.93 5.88 2.51
N ASP A 437 -0.99 6.34 1.69
CA ASP A 437 -0.20 7.52 2.02
C ASP A 437 -1.03 8.80 2.15
N ILE A 438 -0.82 9.56 3.24
CA ILE A 438 -1.50 10.84 3.46
C ILE A 438 -0.93 12.00 2.62
N ASN A 439 0.00 11.71 1.68
CA ASN A 439 0.73 12.63 0.81
C ASN A 439 1.45 13.78 1.57
N SER A 440 1.76 13.59 2.85
CA SER A 440 2.43 14.63 3.65
C SER A 440 3.90 14.82 3.28
N PHE A 441 4.49 13.83 2.61
CA PHE A 441 5.77 13.89 1.92
C PHE A 441 5.52 13.78 0.41
N GLY A 442 5.89 14.81 -0.36
CA GLY A 442 5.71 14.86 -1.80
C GLY A 442 6.87 15.52 -2.52
N THR A 443 6.61 16.14 -3.68
CA THR A 443 7.69 16.66 -4.56
C THR A 443 8.58 17.66 -3.83
N ASP A 444 7.97 18.62 -3.13
CA ASP A 444 8.67 19.74 -2.50
C ASP A 444 9.56 19.25 -1.33
N GLU A 445 9.09 18.28 -0.56
CA GLU A 445 9.85 17.60 0.49
C GLU A 445 10.98 16.73 -0.09
N TYR A 446 10.71 15.92 -1.11
CA TYR A 446 11.71 15.08 -1.77
C TYR A 446 12.88 15.89 -2.37
N MET A 447 12.59 17.05 -2.98
CA MET A 447 13.67 17.94 -3.46
C MET A 447 14.49 18.52 -2.30
N THR A 448 13.85 18.79 -1.16
CA THR A 448 14.53 19.21 0.07
C THR A 448 15.40 18.10 0.65
N LEU A 449 15.00 16.82 0.54
CA LEU A 449 15.84 15.68 0.90
C LEU A 449 17.10 15.59 0.03
N CYS A 450 16.94 15.76 -1.29
CA CYS A 450 18.05 15.72 -2.24
C CYS A 450 19.07 16.83 -1.95
N ASP A 451 18.63 18.07 -1.75
CA ASP A 451 19.49 19.19 -1.33
C ASP A 451 20.26 18.89 -0.02
N LYS A 452 19.57 18.43 1.03
CA LYS A 452 20.17 18.17 2.34
C LYS A 452 21.16 16.99 2.36
N THR A 453 21.02 16.05 1.43
CA THR A 453 21.90 14.88 1.30
C THR A 453 23.00 15.08 0.26
N GLY A 454 22.86 16.07 -0.63
CA GLY A 454 23.72 16.27 -1.80
C GLY A 454 23.42 15.33 -2.98
N ALA A 455 22.33 14.56 -2.90
CA ALA A 455 21.93 13.64 -3.97
C ALA A 455 21.34 14.40 -5.17
N GLN A 456 21.53 13.85 -6.37
CA GLN A 456 20.74 14.23 -7.52
C GLN A 456 19.31 13.64 -7.41
N PRO A 457 18.27 14.38 -7.83
CA PRO A 457 16.93 13.83 -7.95
C PRO A 457 16.77 13.02 -9.24
N LEU A 458 16.10 11.87 -9.12
CA LEU A 458 15.59 11.04 -10.21
C LEU A 458 14.10 10.81 -9.95
N LEU A 459 13.26 11.37 -10.84
CA LEU A 459 11.80 11.25 -10.76
C LEU A 459 11.28 10.13 -11.66
N VAL A 460 10.48 9.22 -11.09
CA VAL A 460 9.77 8.18 -11.84
C VAL A 460 8.36 8.67 -12.18
N ILE A 461 8.02 8.77 -13.46
CA ILE A 461 6.70 9.26 -13.90
C ILE A 461 5.72 8.11 -14.13
N ASN A 462 4.45 8.34 -13.84
CA ASN A 462 3.36 7.46 -14.26
C ASN A 462 3.00 7.74 -15.74
N THR A 463 3.14 6.75 -16.62
CA THR A 463 2.79 6.92 -18.05
C THR A 463 1.38 6.44 -18.41
N GLY A 464 0.63 5.95 -17.41
CA GLY A 464 -0.70 5.38 -17.60
C GLY A 464 -0.67 3.97 -18.17
N VAL A 465 0.37 3.18 -17.91
CA VAL A 465 0.36 1.74 -18.24
C VAL A 465 -0.48 1.00 -17.20
N LEU A 466 -1.69 0.60 -17.59
CA LEU A 466 -2.45 -0.39 -16.83
C LEU A 466 -1.66 -1.71 -16.81
N GLN A 467 -1.66 -2.41 -15.68
CA GLN A 467 -0.92 -3.67 -15.48
C GLN A 467 0.62 -3.52 -15.54
N ALA A 468 1.19 -2.60 -14.76
CA ALA A 468 2.54 -2.84 -14.24
C ALA A 468 2.56 -4.12 -13.39
N GLY A 469 3.70 -4.81 -13.34
CA GLY A 469 3.87 -6.15 -12.76
C GLY A 469 3.62 -6.23 -11.26
N CYS A 470 3.53 -5.09 -10.57
CA CYS A 470 3.44 -5.01 -9.12
C CYS A 470 2.24 -4.17 -8.61
N GLY A 471 1.03 -4.51 -9.06
CA GLY A 471 -0.20 -4.01 -8.46
C GLY A 471 -0.72 -2.67 -8.97
N ALA A 472 -0.29 -2.25 -10.17
CA ALA A 472 -0.88 -1.12 -10.89
C ALA A 472 -2.41 -1.26 -11.01
N PRO A 473 -3.15 -0.14 -11.11
CA PRO A 473 -4.59 -0.17 -11.08
C PRO A 473 -5.11 -0.75 -12.39
N ALA A 474 -6.19 -1.52 -12.31
CA ALA A 474 -6.89 -2.08 -13.46
C ALA A 474 -7.58 -1.03 -14.36
N GLN A 475 -7.66 0.20 -13.87
CA GLN A 475 -8.37 1.33 -14.45
C GLN A 475 -7.51 2.57 -14.28
N PHE A 476 -7.66 3.54 -15.18
CA PHE A 476 -6.95 4.81 -15.10
C PHE A 476 -7.38 5.59 -13.84
N LEU A 477 -6.42 6.25 -13.21
CA LEU A 477 -6.64 7.15 -12.06
C LEU A 477 -6.97 8.58 -12.54
N LEU A 478 -6.39 8.98 -13.68
CA LEU A 478 -6.83 10.16 -14.43
C LEU A 478 -8.05 9.80 -15.31
N ASN A 479 -8.78 10.81 -15.80
CA ASN A 479 -10.05 10.60 -16.51
C ASN A 479 -9.88 9.83 -17.83
N SER A 480 -8.72 9.94 -18.47
CA SER A 480 -8.37 9.28 -19.73
C SER A 480 -6.90 8.81 -19.72
N PRO A 481 -6.53 7.73 -20.44
CA PRO A 481 -5.12 7.42 -20.74
C PRO A 481 -4.36 8.59 -21.37
N ASP A 482 -5.06 9.44 -22.14
CA ASP A 482 -4.47 10.59 -22.83
C ASP A 482 -4.07 11.72 -21.86
N ASP A 483 -4.60 11.73 -20.63
CA ASP A 483 -4.32 12.76 -19.62
C ASP A 483 -2.93 12.58 -18.98
N TYR A 484 -2.35 11.38 -19.02
CA TYR A 484 -1.09 11.06 -18.34
C TYR A 484 0.12 11.82 -18.92
N LEU A 485 0.17 11.98 -20.25
CA LEU A 485 1.25 12.72 -20.89
C LEU A 485 1.29 14.19 -20.46
N PRO A 486 0.23 15.01 -20.62
CA PRO A 486 0.24 16.39 -20.15
C PRO A 486 0.42 16.47 -18.62
N TYR A 487 -0.15 15.55 -17.85
CA TYR A 487 0.04 15.50 -16.39
C TYR A 487 1.51 15.30 -15.97
N ALA A 488 2.27 14.50 -16.71
CA ALA A 488 3.69 14.29 -16.48
C ALA A 488 4.56 15.45 -17.03
N LEU A 489 4.19 16.06 -18.15
CA LEU A 489 4.85 17.27 -18.67
C LEU A 489 4.66 18.49 -17.75
N ASP A 490 3.50 18.60 -17.10
CA ASP A 490 3.26 19.59 -16.04
C ASP A 490 4.19 19.38 -14.84
N TRP A 491 4.61 18.14 -14.55
CA TRP A 491 5.56 17.86 -13.47
C TRP A 491 6.98 18.29 -13.84
N LEU A 492 7.38 18.02 -15.09
CA LEU A 492 8.63 18.51 -15.66
C LEU A 492 8.68 20.04 -15.62
N GLU A 493 7.58 20.72 -15.95
CA GLU A 493 7.50 22.17 -15.83
C GLU A 493 7.46 22.65 -14.36
N TYR A 494 6.73 21.98 -13.48
CA TYR A 494 6.72 22.31 -12.05
C TYR A 494 8.11 22.21 -11.44
N CYS A 495 8.91 21.22 -11.85
CA CYS A 495 10.27 21.08 -11.35
C CYS A 495 11.26 22.08 -11.98
N ASN A 496 11.13 22.38 -13.28
CA ASN A 496 12.20 23.03 -14.05
C ASN A 496 11.85 24.38 -14.68
N GLY A 497 10.57 24.76 -14.76
CA GLY A 497 10.14 26.07 -15.26
C GLY A 497 10.43 27.21 -14.29
N ASP A 498 10.75 28.40 -14.80
CA ASP A 498 10.86 29.60 -13.96
C ASP A 498 9.49 30.10 -13.50
N ALA A 499 9.47 31.08 -12.58
CA ALA A 499 8.24 31.61 -12.00
C ALA A 499 7.32 32.37 -13.00
N THR A 500 7.65 32.45 -14.29
CA THR A 500 6.80 33.00 -15.35
C THR A 500 6.02 31.92 -16.11
N THR A 501 6.42 30.65 -16.04
CA THR A 501 5.66 29.53 -16.62
C THR A 501 4.49 29.15 -15.69
N PRO A 502 3.37 28.59 -16.20
CA PRO A 502 2.21 28.22 -15.37
C PRO A 502 2.54 27.37 -14.14
N MET A 503 3.37 26.33 -14.31
CA MET A 503 3.70 25.39 -13.24
C MET A 503 4.88 25.86 -12.38
N GLY A 504 5.83 26.61 -12.93
CA GLY A 504 6.87 27.28 -12.14
C GLY A 504 6.30 28.41 -11.27
N ALA A 505 5.27 29.13 -11.74
CA ALA A 505 4.50 30.07 -10.93
C ALA A 505 3.71 29.38 -9.81
N LEU A 506 3.19 28.18 -10.05
CA LEU A 506 2.54 27.36 -9.01
C LEU A 506 3.55 26.93 -7.94
N ARG A 507 4.72 26.40 -8.34
CA ARG A 507 5.83 26.06 -7.44
C ARG A 507 6.26 27.27 -6.60
N ALA A 508 6.38 28.45 -7.23
CA ALA A 508 6.70 29.71 -6.56
C ALA A 508 5.62 30.11 -5.52
N LYS A 509 4.33 29.98 -5.87
CA LYS A 509 3.20 30.21 -4.94
C LYS A 509 3.25 29.25 -3.75
N HIS A 510 3.73 28.02 -3.93
CA HIS A 510 3.90 27.02 -2.88
C HIS A 510 5.15 27.25 -2.00
N GLY A 511 5.92 28.32 -2.25
CA GLY A 511 7.07 28.72 -1.42
C GLY A 511 8.44 28.38 -2.02
N HIS A 512 8.48 27.78 -3.21
CA HIS A 512 9.70 27.32 -3.87
C HIS A 512 9.91 28.05 -5.21
N PRO A 513 10.34 29.33 -5.21
CA PRO A 513 10.41 30.15 -6.43
C PRO A 513 11.45 29.67 -7.45
N GLU A 514 12.61 29.21 -6.99
CA GLU A 514 13.69 28.74 -7.86
C GLU A 514 13.39 27.34 -8.45
N PRO A 515 13.77 27.06 -9.70
CA PRO A 515 13.68 25.71 -10.27
C PRO A 515 14.53 24.69 -9.51
N TYR A 516 14.04 23.45 -9.40
CA TYR A 516 14.76 22.32 -8.80
C TYR A 516 15.84 21.74 -9.74
N ASN A 517 15.77 22.01 -11.05
CA ASN A 517 16.74 21.56 -12.06
C ASN A 517 16.89 20.03 -12.13
N VAL A 518 15.77 19.30 -12.07
CA VAL A 518 15.72 17.84 -12.17
C VAL A 518 16.14 17.38 -13.55
N VAL A 519 17.28 16.68 -13.62
CA VAL A 519 17.83 16.14 -14.86
C VAL A 519 17.28 14.75 -15.17
N TYR A 520 17.13 13.87 -14.18
CA TYR A 520 16.85 12.44 -14.42
C TYR A 520 15.36 12.12 -14.31
N TRP A 521 14.78 11.56 -15.37
CA TRP A 521 13.37 11.20 -15.46
C TRP A 521 13.19 9.78 -15.99
N GLU A 522 12.65 8.88 -15.18
CA GLU A 522 12.38 7.49 -15.53
C GLU A 522 10.94 7.32 -16.00
N LEU A 523 10.77 6.72 -17.18
CA LEU A 523 9.49 6.52 -17.85
C LEU A 523 8.81 5.25 -17.33
N ASP A 524 8.01 5.38 -16.28
CA ASP A 524 7.28 4.28 -15.62
C ASP A 524 8.17 3.23 -14.92
N ASN A 525 7.52 2.34 -14.16
CA ASN A 525 8.17 1.29 -13.36
C ASN A 525 7.56 -0.09 -13.63
N GLU A 526 8.42 -1.11 -13.76
CA GLU A 526 8.04 -2.54 -13.80
C GLU A 526 6.85 -2.87 -14.72
N THR A 527 6.76 -2.26 -15.91
CA THR A 527 5.58 -2.35 -16.82
C THR A 527 5.39 -3.72 -17.49
N TRP A 528 5.92 -4.80 -16.91
CA TRP A 528 6.15 -6.08 -17.56
C TRP A 528 4.87 -6.86 -17.88
N ALA A 529 3.85 -6.77 -17.02
CA ALA A 529 2.59 -7.50 -17.22
C ALA A 529 1.77 -6.95 -18.41
N ALA A 530 1.86 -5.65 -18.71
CA ALA A 530 1.32 -5.04 -19.93
C ALA A 530 2.05 -5.49 -21.22
N GLY A 531 3.26 -6.02 -21.09
CA GLY A 531 4.09 -6.48 -22.20
C GLY A 531 4.87 -5.38 -22.91
N VAL A 532 6.03 -5.75 -23.48
CA VAL A 532 7.01 -4.80 -24.03
C VAL A 532 6.47 -3.96 -25.19
N ASP A 533 5.47 -4.44 -25.95
CA ASP A 533 4.86 -3.68 -27.03
C ASP A 533 4.03 -2.48 -26.53
N ALA A 534 3.29 -2.65 -25.43
CA ALA A 534 2.56 -1.56 -24.79
C ALA A 534 3.53 -0.52 -24.22
N TYR A 535 4.62 -0.98 -23.59
CA TYR A 535 5.65 -0.10 -23.06
C TYR A 535 6.42 0.65 -24.16
N ILE A 536 6.78 -0.02 -25.26
CA ILE A 536 7.40 0.60 -26.45
C ILE A 536 6.53 1.72 -27.02
N ALA A 537 5.20 1.55 -27.04
CA ALA A 537 4.27 2.60 -27.47
C ALA A 537 4.37 3.82 -26.55
N LYS A 538 4.41 3.62 -25.23
CA LYS A 538 4.53 4.69 -24.23
C LYS A 538 5.89 5.39 -24.27
N VAL A 539 7.01 4.68 -24.45
CA VAL A 539 8.33 5.31 -24.64
C VAL A 539 8.35 6.18 -25.91
N LYS A 540 7.72 5.73 -27.00
CA LYS A 540 7.60 6.50 -28.26
C LYS A 540 6.70 7.74 -28.15
N GLU A 541 5.73 7.71 -27.25
CA GLU A 541 4.85 8.84 -26.94
C GLU A 541 5.55 9.85 -26.00
N PHE A 542 6.03 9.39 -24.85
CA PHE A 542 6.51 10.25 -23.77
C PHE A 542 7.91 10.81 -24.02
N ALA A 543 8.87 10.02 -24.50
CA ALA A 543 10.26 10.46 -24.59
C ALA A 543 10.47 11.66 -25.55
N PRO A 544 9.87 11.70 -26.76
CA PRO A 544 9.97 12.88 -27.62
C PRO A 544 9.30 14.12 -27.03
N ALA A 545 8.15 13.95 -26.35
CA ALA A 545 7.40 15.02 -25.73
C ALA A 545 8.15 15.64 -24.54
N PHE A 546 8.75 14.81 -23.67
CA PHE A 546 9.63 15.25 -22.59
C PHE A 546 10.84 16.04 -23.13
N ARG A 547 11.53 15.53 -24.17
CA ARG A 547 12.63 16.26 -24.82
C ARG A 547 12.18 17.58 -25.45
N ALA A 548 10.96 17.63 -26.01
CA ALA A 548 10.40 18.86 -26.56
C ALA A 548 10.11 19.91 -25.48
N LYS A 549 9.47 19.50 -24.36
CA LYS A 549 9.17 20.41 -23.25
C LYS A 549 10.43 20.86 -22.51
N ALA A 550 11.40 19.97 -22.28
CA ALA A 550 12.70 20.37 -21.73
C ALA A 550 13.42 21.40 -22.61
N LYS A 551 13.35 21.24 -23.94
CA LYS A 551 13.89 22.22 -24.90
C LYS A 551 13.14 23.55 -24.88
N GLU A 552 11.82 23.55 -24.71
CA GLU A 552 11.00 24.76 -24.53
C GLU A 552 11.42 25.54 -23.27
N LEU A 553 11.65 24.83 -22.16
CA LEU A 553 12.10 25.38 -20.89
C LEU A 553 13.61 25.71 -20.85
N GLY A 554 14.39 25.29 -21.86
CA GLY A 554 15.83 25.52 -21.92
C GLY A 554 16.67 24.66 -20.96
N VAL A 555 16.12 23.56 -20.44
CA VAL A 555 16.76 22.73 -19.40
C VAL A 555 17.28 21.40 -19.94
N PRO A 556 18.40 20.86 -19.41
CA PRO A 556 18.87 19.53 -19.75
C PRO A 556 18.03 18.45 -19.05
N ILE A 557 17.74 17.36 -19.75
CA ILE A 557 17.18 16.15 -19.16
C ILE A 557 17.90 14.89 -19.66
N LYS A 558 17.77 13.83 -18.88
CA LYS A 558 18.19 12.46 -19.14
C LYS A 558 16.98 11.55 -18.93
N LEU A 559 16.68 10.72 -19.92
CA LEU A 559 15.54 9.81 -19.86
C LEU A 559 15.99 8.39 -19.55
N LEU A 560 15.31 7.73 -18.62
CA LEU A 560 15.54 6.33 -18.26
C LEU A 560 14.32 5.50 -18.67
N ALA A 561 14.54 4.27 -19.15
CA ALA A 561 13.47 3.37 -19.58
C ALA A 561 13.50 2.04 -18.81
N CYS A 562 12.34 1.55 -18.42
CA CYS A 562 12.13 0.27 -17.73
C CYS A 562 12.62 -0.90 -18.59
N GLY A 563 13.75 -1.51 -18.19
CA GLY A 563 14.22 -2.76 -18.80
C GLY A 563 13.47 -3.99 -18.29
N GLY A 564 14.03 -5.16 -18.60
CA GLY A 564 13.42 -6.46 -18.34
C GLY A 564 13.50 -6.91 -16.88
N ASN A 565 12.49 -7.67 -16.46
CA ASN A 565 12.47 -8.34 -15.16
C ASN A 565 13.59 -9.41 -15.11
N ARG A 566 14.48 -9.32 -14.11
CA ARG A 566 15.57 -10.26 -13.87
C ARG A 566 16.35 -10.50 -15.17
N PHE A 567 16.36 -11.74 -15.66
CA PHE A 567 17.16 -12.17 -16.80
C PHE A 567 16.46 -12.07 -18.17
N ASP A 568 15.34 -11.35 -18.32
CA ASP A 568 14.61 -11.28 -19.61
C ASP A 568 15.26 -10.33 -20.63
N MET A 569 16.38 -10.77 -21.20
CA MET A 569 17.04 -10.08 -22.32
C MET A 569 16.16 -9.93 -23.57
N ARG A 570 15.02 -10.62 -23.71
CA ARG A 570 14.12 -10.39 -24.85
C ARG A 570 13.37 -9.08 -24.70
N TRP A 571 13.05 -8.67 -23.48
CA TRP A 571 12.50 -7.34 -23.21
C TRP A 571 13.52 -6.26 -23.62
N ASN A 572 14.74 -6.36 -23.07
CA ASN A 572 15.82 -5.40 -23.31
C ASN A 572 16.11 -5.22 -24.80
N ARG A 573 16.30 -6.32 -25.54
CA ARG A 573 16.55 -6.29 -26.99
C ARG A 573 15.43 -5.58 -27.74
N ARG A 574 14.16 -5.98 -27.52
CA ARG A 574 13.01 -5.38 -28.21
C ARG A 574 12.84 -3.89 -27.90
N LEU A 575 13.10 -3.48 -26.67
CA LEU A 575 13.05 -2.07 -26.26
C LEU A 575 14.17 -1.25 -26.91
N ILE A 576 15.41 -1.75 -26.90
CA ILE A 576 16.57 -1.09 -27.53
C ILE A 576 16.37 -0.98 -29.04
N ASP A 577 15.99 -2.07 -29.72
CA ASP A 577 15.73 -2.11 -31.17
C ASP A 577 14.63 -1.12 -31.60
N ALA A 578 13.61 -0.92 -30.76
CA ALA A 578 12.46 -0.09 -31.08
C ALA A 578 12.60 1.38 -30.67
N CYS A 579 13.38 1.68 -29.62
CA CYS A 579 13.38 2.96 -28.92
C CYS A 579 14.76 3.48 -28.51
N GLY A 580 15.87 2.77 -28.77
CA GLY A 580 17.21 3.07 -28.24
C GLY A 580 17.67 4.54 -28.34
N PRO A 581 17.47 5.24 -29.48
CA PRO A 581 17.82 6.66 -29.62
C PRO A 581 16.94 7.65 -28.81
N LEU A 582 15.86 7.19 -28.17
CA LEU A 582 14.91 8.05 -27.45
C LEU A 582 15.29 8.28 -25.99
N PHE A 583 16.02 7.35 -25.37
CA PHE A 583 16.38 7.36 -23.95
C PHE A 583 17.88 7.23 -23.72
N ASP A 584 18.36 7.65 -22.55
CA ASP A 584 19.77 7.72 -22.19
C ASP A 584 20.20 6.52 -21.32
N TYR A 585 19.31 5.97 -20.49
CA TYR A 585 19.59 4.83 -19.60
C TYR A 585 18.54 3.73 -19.75
N ILE A 586 18.94 2.46 -19.65
CA ILE A 586 18.03 1.32 -19.44
C ILE A 586 18.13 0.83 -18.00
N SER A 587 17.00 0.69 -17.31
CA SER A 587 16.97 0.16 -15.94
C SER A 587 16.99 -1.38 -15.94
N ILE A 588 17.53 -2.01 -14.89
CA ILE A 588 17.50 -3.46 -14.68
C ILE A 588 17.18 -3.79 -13.22
N HIS A 589 16.31 -4.79 -13.02
CA HIS A 589 15.75 -5.17 -11.72
C HIS A 589 16.08 -6.63 -11.41
N ASN A 590 16.73 -6.95 -10.28
CA ASN A 590 16.99 -8.34 -9.88
C ASN A 590 17.12 -8.56 -8.36
N TYR A 591 16.12 -9.21 -7.77
CA TYR A 591 16.17 -9.71 -6.39
C TYR A 591 16.42 -11.22 -6.37
N GLU A 592 17.56 -11.65 -5.84
CA GLU A 592 17.89 -13.04 -5.56
C GLU A 592 17.22 -13.58 -4.30
N ASP A 593 16.90 -14.87 -4.35
CA ASP A 593 16.36 -15.63 -3.23
C ASP A 593 17.48 -16.26 -2.39
N PRO A 594 17.25 -16.58 -1.10
CA PRO A 594 18.27 -17.19 -0.23
C PRO A 594 18.88 -18.51 -0.73
N GLU A 595 18.17 -19.26 -1.57
CA GLU A 595 18.68 -20.49 -2.19
C GLU A 595 19.68 -20.21 -3.34
N ASN A 596 19.76 -18.96 -3.80
CA ASN A 596 20.48 -18.57 -5.02
C ASN A 596 21.68 -17.64 -4.81
N PHE A 597 21.82 -16.98 -3.64
CA PHE A 597 22.87 -15.95 -3.39
C PHE A 597 24.28 -16.40 -3.82
N ASP A 598 24.69 -17.64 -3.51
CA ASP A 598 25.98 -18.24 -3.91
C ASP A 598 26.28 -18.16 -5.43
N SER A 599 25.24 -18.11 -6.26
CA SER A 599 25.34 -18.03 -7.73
C SER A 599 24.80 -16.72 -8.32
N GLY A 600 23.98 -15.99 -7.57
CA GLY A 600 23.17 -14.87 -8.07
C GLY A 600 24.00 -13.73 -8.64
N VAL A 601 25.03 -13.30 -7.90
CA VAL A 601 25.96 -12.24 -8.33
C VAL A 601 26.58 -12.55 -9.69
N ALA A 602 27.04 -13.79 -9.91
CA ALA A 602 27.67 -14.20 -11.17
C ALA A 602 26.67 -14.28 -12.34
N ARG A 603 25.41 -14.68 -12.08
CA ARG A 603 24.34 -14.65 -13.10
C ARG A 603 23.96 -13.21 -13.48
N TYR A 604 23.93 -12.32 -12.49
CA TYR A 604 23.58 -10.92 -12.69
C TYR A 604 24.71 -10.14 -13.41
N GLU A 605 25.98 -10.42 -13.09
CA GLU A 605 27.13 -9.93 -13.86
C GLU A 605 27.05 -10.36 -15.33
N ALA A 606 26.71 -11.64 -15.60
CA ALA A 606 26.56 -12.14 -16.97
C ALA A 606 25.43 -11.43 -17.75
N LEU A 607 24.31 -11.10 -17.09
CA LEU A 607 23.23 -10.31 -17.67
C LEU A 607 23.70 -8.89 -18.05
N ILE A 608 24.41 -8.21 -17.14
CA ILE A 608 24.93 -6.86 -17.37
C ILE A 608 25.92 -6.88 -18.55
N ALA A 609 26.78 -7.90 -18.63
CA ALA A 609 27.72 -8.08 -19.73
C ALA A 609 27.02 -8.32 -21.08
N GLU A 610 26.02 -9.21 -21.14
CA GLU A 610 25.23 -9.47 -22.36
C GLU A 610 24.46 -8.21 -22.81
N LEU A 611 23.92 -7.44 -21.86
CA LEU A 611 23.23 -6.17 -22.13
C LEU A 611 24.20 -5.09 -22.64
N ALA A 612 25.38 -4.96 -22.03
CA ALA A 612 26.39 -4.00 -22.46
C ALA A 612 26.93 -4.31 -23.87
N GLU A 613 27.16 -5.58 -24.20
CA GLU A 613 27.52 -6.01 -25.55
C GLU A 613 26.41 -5.69 -26.56
N TYR A 614 25.13 -5.89 -26.19
CA TYR A 614 24.00 -5.56 -27.07
C TYR A 614 23.89 -4.05 -27.31
N ILE A 615 24.01 -3.24 -26.26
CA ILE A 615 24.00 -1.77 -26.34
C ILE A 615 25.11 -1.27 -27.25
N ALA A 616 26.34 -1.76 -27.10
CA ALA A 616 27.50 -1.33 -27.88
C ALA A 616 27.35 -1.59 -29.40
N ASN A 617 26.45 -2.49 -29.80
CA ASN A 617 26.12 -2.80 -31.19
C ASN A 617 24.77 -2.21 -31.67
N SER A 618 24.11 -1.40 -30.84
CA SER A 618 22.81 -0.78 -31.14
C SER A 618 22.93 0.62 -31.77
N ASP A 619 21.79 1.20 -32.18
CA ASP A 619 21.69 2.58 -32.67
C ASP A 619 21.93 3.65 -31.57
N ASN A 620 22.11 3.24 -30.30
CA ASN A 620 22.55 4.12 -29.21
C ASN A 620 23.65 3.45 -28.35
N PRO A 621 24.91 3.41 -28.82
CA PRO A 621 26.02 2.76 -28.13
C PRO A 621 26.54 3.53 -26.91
N ASN A 622 25.98 4.71 -26.61
CA ASN A 622 26.30 5.51 -25.41
C ASN A 622 25.23 5.37 -24.32
N MET A 623 24.25 4.48 -24.51
CA MET A 623 23.23 4.17 -23.49
C MET A 623 23.89 3.55 -22.26
N GLU A 624 23.54 4.04 -21.08
CA GLU A 624 24.07 3.55 -19.82
C GLU A 624 23.10 2.52 -19.19
N ILE A 625 23.66 1.55 -18.44
CA ILE A 625 22.86 0.58 -17.67
C ILE A 625 22.68 1.12 -16.25
N TYR A 626 21.44 1.24 -15.80
CA TYR A 626 21.08 1.66 -14.45
C TYR A 626 20.54 0.46 -13.65
N ASN A 627 21.26 0.03 -12.62
CA ASN A 627 20.72 -0.92 -11.66
C ASN A 627 19.82 -0.17 -10.66
N SER A 628 18.51 -0.16 -10.92
CA SER A 628 17.50 0.56 -10.15
C SER A 628 17.05 -0.19 -8.91
N GLU A 629 17.04 -1.53 -8.95
CA GLU A 629 16.42 -2.40 -7.93
C GLU A 629 17.15 -3.75 -7.83
N TRP A 630 17.77 -4.04 -6.68
CA TRP A 630 18.52 -5.27 -6.48
C TRP A 630 18.73 -5.64 -5.01
N ASN A 631 19.10 -6.90 -4.78
CA ASN A 631 19.82 -7.37 -3.59
C ASN A 631 21.01 -8.26 -4.03
N ALA A 632 21.83 -8.71 -3.08
CA ALA A 632 22.92 -9.68 -3.30
C ALA A 632 23.15 -10.55 -2.05
#